data_AF-A0A842YBM0-F1
#
_entry.id   AF-A0A842YBM0-F1
#
_cell.length_a   1.000
_cell.length_b   1.000
_cell.length_c   1.000
_cell.angle_alpha   90.00
_cell.angle_beta   90.00
_cell.angle_gamma   90.00
#
_symmetry.space_group_name_H-M   'P 1'
#
loop_
_entity.id
_entity.type
_entity.pdbx_description
1 polymer ?
#
loop_
_entity_poly.entity_id
_entity_poly.type
_entity_poly.pdbx_seq_one_letter_code
_entity_poly.pdbx_strand_id
1 'polypeptide(L)'
;MSYIHVKDILDGGLDGKKVHLRGWVHRIRKQKKMVFALLRDPSGVVQTIIKKDVVSEESYADAEKMLIESLVTMVGTVKADTRAEGGYEVQVEEFNVLHFAEEFPITEHQSVEFLNDNRHLWMRSRKLTNILKIRDEVFNAAREYLRKEGFYETTSPMFVSTMGEEGADLFEVEYFGKKVYLTQTSQMHLEPQLFAMEKVFILAPSFRAEKSRTRKHLTEFWHLEAEEAWCDHECNLKRQEGLISYMCHAVVKNRAAELAELGVDPERLLAVKPPFDRMSYSEAIETCQKGGIK
;
A
#
# COMPACT_ATOMS: atom_id res chain seq x y z
N MET A 1 3.28 -26.01 17.12
CA MET A 1 3.18 -24.66 17.70
C MET A 1 2.56 -23.75 16.66
N SER A 2 1.54 -22.97 17.01
CA SER A 2 0.92 -22.00 16.08
C SER A 2 1.25 -20.59 16.56
N TYR A 3 1.93 -19.82 15.72
CA TYR A 3 2.12 -18.39 15.94
C TYR A 3 0.82 -17.66 15.60
N ILE A 4 0.48 -16.64 16.38
CA ILE A 4 -0.66 -15.75 16.08
C ILE A 4 -0.17 -14.44 15.47
N HIS A 5 -1.07 -13.70 14.85
CA HIS A 5 -0.78 -12.36 14.36
C HIS A 5 -0.87 -11.34 15.48
N VAL A 6 -0.12 -10.24 15.34
CA VAL A 6 -0.20 -9.12 16.30
C VAL A 6 -1.62 -8.56 16.39
N LYS A 7 -2.33 -8.48 15.27
CA LYS A 7 -3.72 -8.04 15.22
C LYS A 7 -4.64 -8.87 16.10
N ASP A 8 -4.42 -10.17 16.23
CA ASP A 8 -5.25 -11.04 17.09
C ASP A 8 -5.16 -10.61 18.57
N ILE A 9 -4.06 -9.98 18.98
CA ILE A 9 -3.91 -9.37 20.31
C ILE A 9 -4.63 -8.03 20.38
N LEU A 10 -4.44 -7.18 19.37
CA LEU A 10 -4.97 -5.81 19.33
C LEU A 10 -6.50 -5.78 19.19
N ASP A 11 -7.10 -6.77 18.53
CA ASP A 11 -8.56 -6.95 18.43
C ASP A 11 -9.19 -7.35 19.79
N GLY A 12 -8.36 -7.71 20.79
CA GLY A 12 -8.76 -7.99 22.16
C GLY A 12 -9.21 -9.43 22.42
N GLY A 13 -9.68 -9.70 23.64
CA GLY A 13 -10.16 -11.04 24.06
C GLY A 13 -9.06 -12.05 24.42
N LEU A 14 -7.79 -11.67 24.32
CA LEU A 14 -6.64 -12.51 24.70
C LEU A 14 -6.00 -12.13 26.05
N ASP A 15 -6.60 -11.22 26.83
CA ASP A 15 -6.04 -10.82 28.12
C ASP A 15 -5.83 -12.02 29.06
N GLY A 16 -4.63 -12.11 29.65
CA GLY A 16 -4.19 -13.23 30.47
C GLY A 16 -3.92 -14.53 29.72
N LYS A 17 -4.01 -14.57 28.38
CA LYS A 17 -3.72 -15.76 27.57
C LYS A 17 -2.24 -15.81 27.19
N LYS A 18 -1.70 -17.03 27.17
CA LYS A 18 -0.38 -17.33 26.64
C LYS A 18 -0.43 -17.40 25.12
N VAL A 19 0.48 -16.70 24.45
CA VAL A 19 0.54 -16.55 22.99
C VAL A 19 1.95 -16.81 22.47
N HIS A 20 2.03 -17.26 21.22
CA HIS A 20 3.29 -17.43 20.49
C HIS A 20 3.37 -16.38 19.39
N LEU A 21 4.42 -15.57 19.42
CA LEU A 21 4.66 -14.48 18.49
C LEU A 21 5.96 -14.68 17.72
N ARG A 22 5.99 -14.15 16.50
CA ARG A 22 7.19 -14.03 15.67
C ARG A 22 7.11 -12.75 14.86
N GLY A 23 8.26 -12.15 14.59
CA GLY A 23 8.30 -10.93 13.80
C GLY A 23 9.64 -10.22 13.89
N TRP A 24 9.62 -8.95 13.55
CA TRP A 24 10.79 -8.08 13.52
C TRP A 24 10.72 -7.06 14.64
N VAL A 25 11.85 -6.81 15.30
CA VAL A 25 11.97 -5.73 16.28
C VAL A 25 11.80 -4.38 15.57
N HIS A 26 10.71 -3.68 15.84
CA HIS A 26 10.40 -2.39 15.21
C HIS A 26 11.05 -1.21 15.94
N ARG A 27 10.98 -1.24 17.27
CA ARG A 27 11.65 -0.30 18.18
C ARG A 27 12.12 -1.06 19.39
N ILE A 28 13.21 -0.61 19.99
CA ILE A 28 13.78 -1.24 21.17
C ILE A 28 14.26 -0.19 22.16
N ARG A 29 13.96 -0.42 23.44
CA ARG A 29 14.47 0.36 24.55
C ARG A 29 15.00 -0.59 25.62
N LYS A 30 16.29 -0.49 25.89
CA LYS A 30 17.00 -1.35 26.86
C LYS A 30 17.10 -0.63 28.20
N GLN A 31 16.83 -1.34 29.29
CA GLN A 31 17.04 -0.89 30.67
C GLN A 31 17.77 -1.98 31.45
N LYS A 32 18.36 -1.63 32.60
CA LYS A 32 19.24 -2.53 33.38
C LYS A 32 18.62 -3.90 33.74
N LYS A 33 17.29 -3.99 33.87
CA LYS A 33 16.57 -5.22 34.28
C LYS A 33 15.54 -5.70 33.27
N MET A 34 15.32 -4.95 32.19
CA MET A 34 14.25 -5.23 31.24
C MET A 34 14.54 -4.62 29.88
N VAL A 35 14.10 -5.31 28.83
CA VAL A 35 14.11 -4.82 27.45
C VAL A 35 12.66 -4.67 26.99
N PHE A 36 12.31 -3.47 26.54
CA PHE A 36 11.04 -3.19 25.88
C PHE A 36 11.27 -3.24 24.39
N ALA A 37 10.55 -4.12 23.70
CA ALA A 37 10.62 -4.22 22.24
C ALA A 37 9.22 -4.11 21.66
N LEU A 38 9.05 -3.20 20.69
CA LEU A 38 7.88 -3.22 19.83
C LEU A 38 8.09 -4.29 18.77
N LEU A 39 7.30 -5.36 18.81
CA LEU A 39 7.36 -6.43 17.83
C LEU A 39 6.39 -6.12 16.69
N ARG A 40 6.90 -6.13 15.45
CA ARG A 40 6.12 -5.90 14.23
C ARG A 40 5.94 -7.18 13.44
N ASP A 41 4.73 -7.37 12.95
CA ASP A 41 4.41 -8.28 11.86
C ASP A 41 3.58 -7.53 10.78
N PRO A 42 3.11 -8.17 9.70
CA PRO A 42 2.30 -7.49 8.69
C PRO A 42 0.97 -6.93 9.22
N SER A 43 0.47 -7.43 10.34
CA SER A 43 -0.83 -7.09 10.90
C SER A 43 -0.77 -5.91 11.88
N GLY A 44 0.35 -5.69 12.57
CA GLY A 44 0.40 -4.72 13.65
C GLY A 44 1.77 -4.53 14.28
N VAL A 45 1.77 -3.77 15.38
CA VAL A 45 2.90 -3.65 16.31
C VAL A 45 2.36 -3.84 17.72
N VAL A 46 3.05 -4.63 18.55
CA VAL A 46 2.69 -4.83 19.96
C VAL A 46 3.91 -4.66 20.85
N GLN A 47 3.70 -4.06 22.02
CA GLN A 47 4.74 -3.96 23.03
C GLN A 47 5.00 -5.33 23.66
N THR A 48 6.28 -5.70 23.73
CA THR A 48 6.75 -6.90 24.43
C THR A 48 7.74 -6.49 25.51
N ILE A 49 7.66 -7.15 26.67
CA ILE A 49 8.51 -6.87 27.82
C ILE A 49 9.29 -8.12 28.17
N ILE A 50 10.61 -8.06 28.04
CA ILE A 50 11.54 -9.13 28.35
C ILE A 50 12.25 -8.76 29.66
N LYS A 51 12.03 -9.50 30.74
CA LYS A 51 12.62 -9.23 32.06
C LYS A 51 13.72 -10.22 32.39
N LYS A 52 14.82 -9.73 32.97
CA LYS A 52 16.01 -10.53 33.29
C LYS A 52 15.73 -11.68 34.25
N ASP A 53 14.78 -11.51 35.16
CA ASP A 53 14.39 -12.49 36.17
C ASP A 53 13.32 -13.48 35.69
N VAL A 54 12.81 -13.33 34.46
CA VAL A 54 11.76 -14.19 33.88
C VAL A 54 12.32 -15.12 32.81
N VAL A 55 13.15 -14.61 31.89
CA VAL A 55 13.77 -15.41 30.82
C VAL A 55 15.12 -15.97 31.26
N SER A 56 15.69 -16.91 30.51
CA SER A 56 17.05 -17.43 30.77
C SER A 56 18.11 -16.33 30.64
N GLU A 57 19.26 -16.52 31.31
CA GLU A 57 20.37 -15.57 31.23
C GLU A 57 20.87 -15.39 29.78
N GLU A 58 20.91 -16.48 29.01
CA GLU A 58 21.26 -16.49 27.58
C GLU A 58 20.24 -15.70 26.75
N SER A 59 18.94 -15.97 26.92
CA SER A 59 17.88 -15.24 26.22
C SER A 59 17.90 -13.74 26.56
N TYR A 60 18.18 -13.38 27.82
CA TYR A 60 18.29 -11.97 28.21
C TYR A 60 19.52 -11.31 27.58
N ALA A 61 20.67 -11.97 27.59
CA ALA A 61 21.88 -11.47 26.94
C ALA A 61 21.68 -11.25 25.44
N ASP A 62 20.90 -12.12 24.79
CA ASP A 62 20.55 -11.95 23.37
C ASP A 62 19.54 -10.82 23.14
N ALA A 63 18.57 -10.65 24.03
CA ALA A 63 17.66 -9.49 24.01
C ALA A 63 18.44 -8.16 24.18
N GLU A 64 19.53 -8.15 24.94
CA GLU A 64 20.42 -7.00 25.08
C GLU A 64 21.25 -6.71 23.83
N LYS A 65 21.52 -7.72 22.99
CA LYS A 65 22.26 -7.56 21.73
C LYS A 65 21.38 -7.16 20.55
N MET A 66 20.10 -7.54 20.54
CA MET A 66 19.22 -7.33 19.39
C MET A 66 19.08 -5.85 19.01
N LEU A 67 18.89 -5.60 17.70
CA LEU A 67 18.74 -4.29 17.10
C LEU A 67 17.38 -4.18 16.39
N ILE A 68 17.06 -3.00 15.88
CA ILE A 68 15.91 -2.80 14.99
C ILE A 68 16.08 -3.74 13.77
N GLU A 69 14.98 -4.37 13.36
CA GLU A 69 14.88 -5.43 12.34
C GLU A 69 15.45 -6.81 12.72
N SER A 70 15.89 -7.03 13.97
CA SER A 70 16.18 -8.39 14.45
C SER A 70 14.96 -9.30 14.33
N LEU A 71 15.16 -10.53 13.84
CA LEU A 71 14.10 -11.54 13.70
C LEU A 71 14.02 -12.36 14.98
N VAL A 72 12.84 -12.39 15.60
CA VAL A 72 12.65 -13.02 16.92
C VAL A 72 11.40 -13.89 16.96
N THR A 73 11.41 -14.84 17.90
CA THR A 73 10.22 -15.57 18.35
C THR A 73 10.09 -15.40 19.86
N MET A 74 8.85 -15.30 20.33
CA MET A 74 8.55 -15.01 21.73
C MET A 74 7.34 -15.81 22.16
N VAL A 75 7.36 -16.32 23.40
CA VAL A 75 6.18 -16.84 24.07
C VAL A 75 5.96 -16.01 25.31
N GLY A 76 4.72 -15.60 25.55
CA GLY A 76 4.41 -14.75 26.69
C GLY A 76 2.93 -14.63 26.95
N THR A 77 2.59 -13.94 28.02
CA THR A 77 1.22 -13.71 28.45
C THR A 77 0.78 -12.30 28.05
N VAL A 78 -0.34 -12.19 27.34
CA VAL A 78 -0.96 -10.91 26.98
C VAL A 78 -1.52 -10.23 28.22
N LYS A 79 -1.34 -8.91 28.31
CA LYS A 79 -1.85 -8.09 29.39
C LYS A 79 -2.41 -6.78 28.84
N ALA A 80 -3.64 -6.44 29.23
CA ALA A 80 -4.19 -5.11 28.98
C ALA A 80 -3.38 -4.03 29.73
N ASP A 81 -2.92 -3.02 29.00
CA ASP A 81 -2.26 -1.83 29.55
C ASP A 81 -2.62 -0.61 28.70
N THR A 82 -3.39 0.32 29.26
CA THR A 82 -3.83 1.54 28.57
C THR A 82 -2.69 2.49 28.20
N ARG A 83 -1.48 2.25 28.73
CA ARG A 83 -0.27 3.03 28.40
C ARG A 83 0.50 2.43 27.21
N ALA A 84 0.23 1.17 26.87
CA ALA A 84 0.85 0.52 25.72
C ALA A 84 0.21 1.00 24.42
N GLU A 85 1.01 1.13 23.36
CA GLU A 85 0.51 1.38 22.02
C GLU A 85 -0.42 0.23 21.62
N GLY A 86 -1.68 0.54 21.30
CA GLY A 86 -2.71 -0.47 21.02
C GLY A 86 -3.39 -1.10 22.24
N GLY A 87 -3.09 -0.63 23.47
CA GLY A 87 -3.82 -1.02 24.69
C GLY A 87 -3.44 -2.37 25.30
N TYR A 88 -2.49 -3.08 24.69
CA TYR A 88 -2.02 -4.39 25.13
C TYR A 88 -0.49 -4.49 25.08
N GLU A 89 0.05 -5.31 25.97
CA GLU A 89 1.46 -5.71 25.98
C GLU A 89 1.58 -7.22 26.19
N VAL A 90 2.75 -7.78 25.87
CA VAL A 90 3.08 -9.19 26.11
C VAL A 90 4.23 -9.29 27.09
N GLN A 91 3.98 -9.93 28.24
CA GLN A 91 5.00 -10.26 29.23
C GLN A 91 5.70 -11.55 28.78
N VAL A 92 6.96 -11.44 28.37
CA VAL A 92 7.68 -12.52 27.69
C VAL A 92 8.25 -13.51 28.69
N GLU A 93 8.00 -14.79 28.44
CA GLU A 93 8.44 -15.94 29.26
C GLU A 93 9.52 -16.76 28.53
N GLU A 94 9.43 -16.87 27.20
CA GLU A 94 10.42 -17.53 26.35
C GLU A 94 10.80 -16.61 25.20
N PHE A 95 12.09 -16.49 24.91
CA PHE A 95 12.60 -15.56 23.91
C PHE A 95 13.75 -16.19 23.13
N ASN A 96 13.66 -16.14 21.80
CA ASN A 96 14.72 -16.59 20.92
C ASN A 96 14.96 -15.57 19.80
N VAL A 97 16.22 -15.20 19.59
CA VAL A 97 16.64 -14.45 18.40
C VAL A 97 16.97 -15.44 17.30
N LEU A 98 16.24 -15.38 16.19
CA LEU A 98 16.53 -16.20 15.01
C LEU A 98 17.62 -15.55 14.14
N HIS A 99 17.68 -14.22 14.13
CA HIS A 99 18.69 -13.46 13.42
C HIS A 99 18.93 -12.09 14.08
N PHE A 100 20.20 -11.77 14.34
CA PHE A 100 20.61 -10.45 14.78
C PHE A 100 20.72 -9.53 13.58
N ALA A 101 20.03 -8.38 13.62
CA ALA A 101 20.18 -7.37 12.58
C ALA A 101 21.46 -6.57 12.76
N GLU A 102 21.90 -5.96 11.68
CA GLU A 102 22.90 -4.91 11.67
C GLU A 102 22.28 -3.55 12.05
N GLU A 103 23.11 -2.51 12.16
CA GLU A 103 22.61 -1.17 12.43
C GLU A 103 21.67 -0.70 11.31
N PHE A 104 20.43 -0.34 11.69
CA PHE A 104 19.42 0.05 10.71
C PHE A 104 19.70 1.49 10.22
N PRO A 105 19.91 1.71 8.91
CA PRO A 105 20.44 2.99 8.42
C PRO A 105 19.43 4.14 8.46
N ILE A 106 18.13 3.86 8.62
CA ILE A 106 17.08 4.87 8.65
C ILE A 106 16.76 5.23 10.10
N THR A 107 17.25 6.39 10.54
CA THR A 107 16.93 7.00 11.84
C THR A 107 15.78 8.00 11.73
N GLU A 108 15.46 8.70 12.83
CA GLU A 108 14.45 9.77 12.82
C GLU A 108 14.91 10.95 11.95
N HIS A 109 13.95 11.63 11.30
CA HIS A 109 14.18 12.86 10.51
C HIS A 109 15.15 12.75 9.33
N GLN A 110 14.82 11.90 8.35
CA GLN A 110 15.59 11.76 7.12
C GLN A 110 15.02 12.57 5.95
N SER A 111 15.88 12.94 5.00
CA SER A 111 15.44 13.58 3.75
C SER A 111 14.63 12.59 2.90
N VAL A 112 13.73 13.12 2.06
CA VAL A 112 12.94 12.28 1.13
C VAL A 112 13.84 11.53 0.15
N GLU A 113 14.95 12.14 -0.26
CA GLU A 113 15.95 11.54 -1.14
C GLU A 113 16.61 10.32 -0.49
N PHE A 114 17.15 10.47 0.73
CA PHE A 114 17.75 9.35 1.47
C PHE A 114 16.78 8.19 1.70
N LEU A 115 15.52 8.51 2.00
CA LEU A 115 14.45 7.52 2.17
C LEU A 115 14.13 6.78 0.86
N ASN A 116 14.25 7.45 -0.29
CA ASN A 116 14.07 6.83 -1.60
C ASN A 116 15.27 5.98 -2.02
N ASP A 117 16.50 6.41 -1.73
CA ASP A 117 17.71 5.59 -1.96
C ASP A 117 17.66 4.29 -1.13
N ASN A 118 17.08 4.38 0.08
CA ASN A 118 16.87 3.25 0.97
C ASN A 118 15.44 2.68 0.90
N ARG A 119 14.74 2.85 -0.22
CA ARG A 119 13.30 2.50 -0.34
C ARG A 119 13.00 1.05 0.04
N HIS A 120 13.90 0.12 -0.28
CA HIS A 120 13.79 -1.31 0.04
C HIS A 120 13.75 -1.59 1.56
N LEU A 121 14.36 -0.71 2.38
CA LEU A 121 14.26 -0.76 3.84
C LEU A 121 13.10 0.09 4.34
N TRP A 122 12.93 1.31 3.80
CA TRP A 122 11.87 2.22 4.23
C TRP A 122 10.46 1.62 4.04
N MET A 123 10.28 0.77 3.02
CA MET A 123 9.02 0.03 2.76
C MET A 123 8.48 -0.69 4.00
N ARG A 124 9.36 -1.08 4.93
CA ARG A 124 9.03 -1.78 6.18
C ARG A 124 8.39 -0.88 7.24
N SER A 125 8.40 0.44 7.05
CA SER A 125 7.72 1.39 7.92
C SER A 125 6.20 1.21 7.89
N ARG A 126 5.54 1.52 9.03
CA ARG A 126 4.07 1.46 9.14
C ARG A 126 3.38 2.26 8.05
N LYS A 127 3.82 3.50 7.83
CA LYS A 127 3.27 4.39 6.81
C LYS A 127 3.26 3.75 5.42
N LEU A 128 4.40 3.24 4.95
CA LEU A 128 4.48 2.67 3.61
C LEU A 128 3.78 1.32 3.49
N THR A 129 3.86 0.49 4.52
CA THR A 129 3.13 -0.78 4.55
C THR A 129 1.62 -0.53 4.46
N ASN A 130 1.08 0.44 5.21
CA ASN A 130 -0.34 0.81 5.18
C ASN A 130 -0.75 1.38 3.81
N ILE A 131 0.09 2.22 3.20
CA ILE A 131 -0.15 2.71 1.83
C ILE A 131 -0.20 1.55 0.82
N LEU A 132 0.69 0.56 0.94
CA LEU A 132 0.70 -0.60 0.03
C LEU A 132 -0.52 -1.50 0.23
N LYS A 133 -0.98 -1.70 1.46
CA LYS A 133 -2.24 -2.43 1.74
C LYS A 133 -3.47 -1.70 1.21
N ILE A 134 -3.51 -0.37 1.31
CA ILE A 134 -4.59 0.43 0.71
C ILE A 134 -4.52 0.33 -0.81
N ARG A 135 -3.34 0.38 -1.40
CA ARG A 135 -3.16 0.20 -2.86
C ARG A 135 -3.65 -1.18 -3.34
N ASP A 136 -3.33 -2.23 -2.59
CA ASP A 136 -3.84 -3.58 -2.84
C ASP A 136 -5.38 -3.59 -2.83
N GLU A 137 -6.00 -2.97 -1.82
CA GLU A 137 -7.45 -2.84 -1.74
C GLU A 137 -8.04 -2.07 -2.92
N VAL A 138 -7.43 -0.95 -3.35
CA VAL A 138 -7.87 -0.18 -4.51
C VAL A 138 -7.87 -1.06 -5.77
N PHE A 139 -6.81 -1.84 -5.98
CA PHE A 139 -6.72 -2.76 -7.13
C PHE A 139 -7.74 -3.88 -7.06
N ASN A 140 -7.96 -4.45 -5.87
CA ASN A 140 -8.97 -5.48 -5.66
C ASN A 140 -10.39 -4.94 -5.90
N ALA A 141 -10.72 -3.78 -5.34
CA ALA A 141 -12.03 -3.14 -5.48
C ALA A 141 -12.32 -2.74 -6.93
N ALA A 142 -11.32 -2.26 -7.66
CA ALA A 142 -11.45 -1.96 -9.09
C ALA A 142 -11.84 -3.20 -9.90
N ARG A 143 -11.12 -4.32 -9.69
CA ARG A 143 -11.43 -5.60 -10.33
C ARG A 143 -12.80 -6.12 -9.94
N GLU A 144 -13.15 -6.02 -8.67
CA GLU A 144 -14.46 -6.47 -8.17
C GLU A 144 -15.61 -5.70 -8.84
N TYR A 145 -15.49 -4.37 -8.91
CA TYR A 145 -16.48 -3.53 -9.60
C TYR A 145 -16.60 -3.88 -11.08
N LEU A 146 -15.48 -3.91 -11.81
CA LEU A 146 -15.49 -4.17 -13.25
C LEU A 146 -16.05 -5.57 -13.58
N ARG A 147 -15.72 -6.59 -12.78
CA ARG A 147 -16.30 -7.93 -12.93
C ARG A 147 -17.80 -7.96 -12.64
N LYS A 148 -18.29 -7.21 -11.64
CA LYS A 148 -19.73 -7.06 -11.37
C LYS A 148 -20.46 -6.41 -12.55
N GLU A 149 -19.80 -5.49 -13.25
CA GLU A 149 -20.34 -4.82 -14.45
C GLU A 149 -20.17 -5.63 -15.76
N GLY A 150 -19.64 -6.86 -15.65
CA GLY A 150 -19.52 -7.81 -16.75
C GLY A 150 -18.28 -7.63 -17.62
N PHE A 151 -17.25 -6.90 -17.16
CA PHE A 151 -16.00 -6.75 -17.90
C PHE A 151 -15.09 -7.97 -17.76
N TYR A 152 -14.40 -8.30 -18.85
CA TYR A 152 -13.35 -9.33 -18.89
C TYR A 152 -11.96 -8.70 -18.66
N GLU A 153 -11.20 -9.25 -17.71
CA GLU A 153 -9.80 -8.86 -17.52
C GLU A 153 -8.94 -9.46 -18.64
N THR A 154 -8.15 -8.64 -19.33
CA THR A 154 -7.30 -9.05 -20.45
C THR A 154 -5.85 -8.60 -20.26
N THR A 155 -4.98 -8.95 -21.21
CA THR A 155 -3.59 -8.50 -21.26
C THR A 155 -3.26 -7.85 -22.60
N SER A 156 -2.21 -7.05 -22.65
CA SER A 156 -1.75 -6.36 -23.86
C SER A 156 -0.22 -6.30 -23.90
N PRO A 157 0.40 -6.19 -25.09
CA PRO A 157 1.85 -6.06 -25.20
C PRO A 157 2.36 -4.78 -24.53
N MET A 158 3.48 -4.89 -23.80
CA MET A 158 4.19 -3.73 -23.24
C MET A 158 5.22 -3.15 -24.21
N PHE A 159 5.65 -3.95 -25.20
CA PHE A 159 6.44 -3.49 -26.35
C PHE A 159 5.54 -3.26 -27.54
N VAL A 160 5.53 -2.03 -28.07
CA VAL A 160 4.66 -1.62 -29.16
C VAL A 160 5.46 -0.97 -30.28
N SER A 161 4.98 -1.07 -31.52
CA SER A 161 5.60 -0.45 -32.70
C SER A 161 5.02 0.94 -33.02
N THR A 162 3.91 1.31 -32.38
CA THR A 162 3.17 2.54 -32.62
C THR A 162 3.02 3.34 -31.34
N MET A 163 2.88 4.66 -31.48
CA MET A 163 2.61 5.57 -30.37
C MET A 163 1.12 5.51 -30.01
N GLY A 164 0.80 5.51 -28.71
CA GLY A 164 -0.58 5.46 -28.22
C GLY A 164 -1.15 6.82 -27.85
N GLU A 165 -0.32 7.76 -27.39
CA GLU A 165 -0.74 9.11 -26.97
C GLU A 165 0.08 10.18 -27.70
N GLU A 166 -0.58 11.20 -28.23
CA GLU A 166 0.11 12.35 -28.82
C GLU A 166 0.75 13.22 -27.72
N GLY A 167 1.99 13.67 -27.95
CA GLY A 167 2.66 14.69 -27.12
C GLY A 167 3.43 14.18 -25.90
N ALA A 168 3.40 12.88 -25.59
CA ALA A 168 4.24 12.29 -24.54
C ALA A 168 5.50 11.65 -25.15
N ASP A 169 6.67 11.94 -24.57
CA ASP A 169 7.93 11.28 -24.94
C ASP A 169 7.83 9.76 -24.67
N LEU A 170 8.40 8.95 -25.57
CA LEU A 170 8.40 7.49 -25.49
C LEU A 170 9.74 6.96 -25.00
N PHE A 171 9.70 5.84 -24.27
CA PHE A 171 10.90 5.04 -24.04
C PHE A 171 11.15 4.13 -25.23
N GLU A 172 12.24 4.38 -25.95
CA GLU A 172 12.67 3.57 -27.08
C GLU A 172 13.49 2.38 -26.61
N VAL A 173 13.26 1.22 -27.22
CA VAL A 173 13.98 -0.02 -26.93
C VAL A 173 14.45 -0.65 -28.23
N GLU A 174 15.73 -1.01 -28.28
CA GLU A 174 16.28 -1.84 -29.36
C GLU A 174 15.83 -3.30 -29.14
N TYR A 175 15.11 -3.84 -30.11
CA TYR A 175 14.48 -5.15 -30.04
C TYR A 175 14.77 -5.93 -31.32
N PHE A 176 15.77 -6.80 -31.26
CA PHE A 176 16.22 -7.66 -32.38
C PHE A 176 16.54 -6.87 -33.67
N GLY A 177 17.32 -5.79 -33.54
CA GLY A 177 17.68 -4.93 -34.68
C GLY A 177 16.54 -4.06 -35.21
N LYS A 178 15.40 -4.02 -34.49
CA LYS A 178 14.29 -3.11 -34.74
C LYS A 178 14.11 -2.18 -33.55
N LYS A 179 13.48 -1.05 -33.79
CA LYS A 179 13.10 -0.10 -32.74
C LYS A 179 11.65 -0.34 -32.35
N VAL A 180 11.40 -0.54 -31.06
CA VAL A 180 10.08 -0.61 -30.46
C VAL A 180 10.01 0.38 -29.29
N TYR A 181 8.83 0.55 -28.71
CA TYR A 181 8.61 1.47 -27.61
C TYR A 181 7.94 0.75 -26.45
N LEU A 182 8.16 1.26 -25.23
CA LEU A 182 7.33 0.88 -24.10
C LEU A 182 5.96 1.56 -24.20
N THR A 183 4.89 0.82 -23.91
CA THR A 183 3.52 1.32 -24.09
C THR A 183 3.16 2.44 -23.12
N GLN A 184 2.50 3.48 -23.63
CA GLN A 184 1.92 4.57 -22.83
C GLN A 184 0.50 4.24 -22.35
N THR A 185 -0.20 3.38 -23.10
CA THR A 185 -1.60 3.04 -22.94
C THR A 185 -1.89 1.71 -23.65
N SER A 186 -2.76 0.90 -23.07
CA SER A 186 -3.24 -0.34 -23.68
C SER A 186 -4.44 -0.11 -24.59
N GLN A 187 -4.98 1.11 -24.66
CA GLN A 187 -6.24 1.45 -25.36
C GLN A 187 -6.31 0.85 -26.78
N MET A 188 -5.27 1.07 -27.60
CA MET A 188 -5.20 0.57 -28.98
C MET A 188 -5.25 -0.96 -29.10
N HIS A 189 -4.94 -1.69 -28.01
CA HIS A 189 -5.05 -3.14 -27.93
C HIS A 189 -6.36 -3.60 -27.28
N LEU A 190 -7.02 -2.76 -26.49
CA LEU A 190 -8.34 -3.04 -25.92
C LEU A 190 -9.45 -2.87 -26.96
N GLU A 191 -9.39 -1.81 -27.78
CA GLU A 191 -10.43 -1.50 -28.79
C GLU A 191 -10.70 -2.68 -29.75
N PRO A 192 -9.69 -3.38 -30.33
CA PRO A 192 -9.94 -4.55 -31.17
C PRO A 192 -10.58 -5.73 -30.42
N GLN A 193 -10.38 -5.83 -29.10
CA GLN A 193 -10.95 -6.91 -28.30
C GLN A 193 -12.45 -6.71 -28.02
N LEU A 194 -12.95 -5.48 -28.13
CA LEU A 194 -14.37 -5.17 -27.99
C LEU A 194 -15.24 -5.92 -29.00
N PHE A 195 -14.73 -6.16 -30.20
CA PHE A 195 -15.45 -6.93 -31.23
C PHE A 195 -15.71 -8.40 -30.83
N ALA A 196 -14.98 -8.92 -29.83
CA ALA A 196 -15.13 -10.29 -29.35
C ALA A 196 -15.80 -10.38 -27.97
N MET A 197 -15.51 -9.42 -27.07
CA MET A 197 -15.89 -9.51 -25.65
C MET A 197 -16.81 -8.39 -25.18
N GLU A 198 -17.03 -7.36 -26.00
CA GLU A 198 -17.81 -6.14 -25.73
C GLU A 198 -17.35 -5.29 -24.54
N LYS A 199 -16.80 -5.87 -23.47
CA LYS A 199 -16.34 -5.17 -22.27
C LYS A 199 -15.02 -5.75 -21.78
N VAL A 200 -13.96 -4.97 -21.85
CA VAL A 200 -12.63 -5.42 -21.45
C VAL A 200 -11.96 -4.42 -20.53
N PHE A 201 -11.11 -4.90 -19.64
CA PHE A 201 -10.24 -4.05 -18.85
C PHE A 201 -8.88 -4.69 -18.64
N ILE A 202 -7.88 -3.86 -18.36
CA ILE A 202 -6.52 -4.26 -18.04
C ILE A 202 -6.00 -3.41 -16.88
N LEU A 203 -5.23 -4.03 -15.99
CA LEU A 203 -4.41 -3.34 -15.00
C LEU A 203 -2.95 -3.72 -15.23
N ALA A 204 -2.21 -2.84 -15.92
CA ALA A 204 -0.84 -3.11 -16.38
C ALA A 204 0.04 -1.86 -16.23
N PRO A 205 1.38 -1.99 -16.25
CA PRO A 205 2.25 -0.83 -16.26
C PRO A 205 2.11 -0.04 -17.57
N SER A 206 2.24 1.28 -17.46
CA SER A 206 2.36 2.21 -18.58
C SER A 206 3.59 3.10 -18.35
N PHE A 207 4.20 3.53 -19.45
CA PHE A 207 5.48 4.20 -19.45
C PHE A 207 5.38 5.53 -20.21
N ARG A 208 5.74 6.63 -19.56
CA ARG A 208 5.79 7.96 -20.18
C ARG A 208 7.14 8.59 -19.86
N ALA A 209 7.92 8.95 -20.88
CA ALA A 209 9.25 9.55 -20.67
C ALA A 209 9.16 11.04 -20.33
N GLU A 210 8.28 11.39 -19.40
CA GLU A 210 8.03 12.76 -18.95
C GLU A 210 9.30 13.38 -18.35
N LYS A 211 9.78 14.47 -18.94
CA LYS A 211 10.97 15.19 -18.48
C LYS A 211 10.72 15.97 -17.20
N SER A 212 9.46 16.36 -16.95
CA SER A 212 9.07 17.17 -15.80
C SER A 212 9.00 16.35 -14.50
N ARG A 213 9.89 16.67 -13.55
CA ARG A 213 9.88 16.09 -12.19
C ARG A 213 8.85 16.80 -11.31
N THR A 214 7.58 16.43 -11.44
CA THR A 214 6.50 16.95 -10.58
C THR A 214 6.10 15.94 -9.50
N ARG A 215 5.35 16.39 -8.50
CA ARG A 215 4.77 15.52 -7.46
C ARG A 215 3.63 14.62 -7.97
N LYS A 216 3.21 14.78 -9.24
CA LYS A 216 2.08 14.07 -9.85
C LYS A 216 2.51 13.09 -10.96
N HIS A 217 3.77 13.11 -11.38
CA HIS A 217 4.26 12.32 -12.51
C HIS A 217 5.24 11.24 -12.06
N LEU A 218 5.10 10.07 -12.67
CA LEU A 218 6.06 8.97 -12.64
C LEU A 218 6.32 8.54 -14.08
N THR A 219 7.53 8.06 -14.37
CA THR A 219 7.87 7.54 -15.70
C THR A 219 7.33 6.13 -15.93
N GLU A 220 7.07 5.40 -14.85
CA GLU A 220 6.39 4.11 -14.81
C GLU A 220 5.26 4.20 -13.79
N PHE A 221 4.05 3.84 -14.20
CA PHE A 221 2.89 3.81 -13.31
C PHE A 221 1.98 2.64 -13.67
N TRP A 222 1.16 2.22 -12.72
CA TRP A 222 0.15 1.19 -12.96
C TRP A 222 -1.13 1.85 -13.46
N HIS A 223 -1.60 1.39 -14.60
CA HIS A 223 -2.69 1.99 -15.35
C HIS A 223 -3.84 0.99 -15.42
N LEU A 224 -5.00 1.40 -14.90
CA LEU A 224 -6.26 0.68 -15.08
C LEU A 224 -6.97 1.31 -16.28
N GLU A 225 -7.18 0.52 -17.32
CA GLU A 225 -7.83 0.96 -18.55
C GLU A 225 -9.01 0.01 -18.82
N ALA A 226 -10.17 0.56 -19.17
CA ALA A 226 -11.37 -0.20 -19.44
C ALA A 226 -12.06 0.35 -20.69
N GLU A 227 -12.52 -0.55 -21.55
CA GLU A 227 -13.21 -0.23 -22.79
C GLU A 227 -14.52 -1.02 -22.88
N GLU A 228 -15.58 -0.37 -23.38
CA GLU A 228 -16.93 -0.92 -23.45
C GLU A 228 -17.62 -0.56 -24.78
N ALA A 229 -17.97 -1.57 -25.56
CA ALA A 229 -18.76 -1.44 -26.77
C ALA A 229 -20.17 -0.91 -26.43
N TRP A 230 -20.77 -0.18 -27.38
CA TRP A 230 -22.12 0.39 -27.24
C TRP A 230 -22.27 1.43 -26.13
N CYS A 231 -21.18 1.84 -25.48
CA CYS A 231 -21.16 2.85 -24.42
C CYS A 231 -20.77 4.20 -25.01
N ASP A 232 -21.72 5.14 -25.01
CA ASP A 232 -21.44 6.53 -25.38
C ASP A 232 -20.71 7.28 -24.24
N HIS A 233 -20.41 8.56 -24.45
CA HIS A 233 -19.70 9.37 -23.46
C HIS A 233 -20.42 9.43 -22.10
N GLU A 234 -21.75 9.54 -22.11
CA GLU A 234 -22.57 9.61 -20.90
C GLU A 234 -22.55 8.30 -20.11
N CYS A 235 -22.62 7.17 -20.82
CA CYS A 235 -22.39 5.86 -20.27
C CYS A 235 -20.99 5.76 -19.64
N ASN A 236 -19.94 6.18 -20.36
CA ASN A 236 -18.55 6.11 -19.89
C ASN A 236 -18.32 6.95 -18.61
N LEU A 237 -18.88 8.17 -18.54
CA LEU A 237 -18.82 8.99 -17.32
C LEU A 237 -19.46 8.27 -16.13
N LYS A 238 -20.62 7.64 -16.31
CA LYS A 238 -21.27 6.85 -15.24
C LYS A 238 -20.41 5.66 -14.80
N ARG A 239 -19.72 5.00 -15.73
CA ARG A 239 -18.77 3.92 -15.41
C ARG A 239 -17.65 4.40 -14.50
N GLN A 240 -17.03 5.53 -14.86
CA GLN A 240 -15.93 6.13 -14.10
C GLN A 240 -16.38 6.57 -12.71
N GLU A 241 -17.52 7.26 -12.61
CA GLU A 241 -18.11 7.71 -11.34
C GLU A 241 -18.37 6.53 -10.40
N GLY A 242 -19.00 5.47 -10.91
CA GLY A 242 -19.29 4.26 -10.14
C GLY A 242 -18.02 3.53 -9.69
N LEU A 243 -17.04 3.36 -10.59
CA LEU A 243 -15.77 2.70 -10.30
C LEU A 243 -14.99 3.44 -9.19
N ILE A 244 -14.83 4.76 -9.33
CA ILE A 244 -14.09 5.58 -8.36
C ILE A 244 -14.78 5.55 -7.00
N SER A 245 -16.10 5.74 -6.97
CA SER A 245 -16.88 5.72 -5.72
C SER A 245 -16.79 4.35 -5.03
N TYR A 246 -16.90 3.27 -5.80
CA TYR A 246 -16.77 1.90 -5.29
C TYR A 246 -15.40 1.65 -4.64
N MET A 247 -14.31 2.04 -5.32
CA MET A 247 -12.96 1.93 -4.76
C MET A 247 -12.80 2.72 -3.47
N CYS A 248 -13.27 3.97 -3.43
CA CYS A 248 -13.20 4.81 -2.23
C CYS A 248 -13.94 4.19 -1.04
N HIS A 249 -15.17 3.69 -1.26
CA HIS A 249 -15.98 3.08 -0.20
C HIS A 249 -15.41 1.73 0.26
N ALA A 250 -14.87 0.92 -0.66
CA ALA A 250 -14.21 -0.34 -0.34
C ALA A 250 -12.97 -0.13 0.55
N VAL A 251 -12.16 0.90 0.27
CA VAL A 251 -11.01 1.26 1.11
C VAL A 251 -11.46 1.63 2.53
N VAL A 252 -12.51 2.43 2.69
CA VAL A 252 -13.05 2.76 4.02
C VAL A 252 -13.53 1.52 4.76
N LYS A 253 -14.29 0.66 4.07
CA LYS A 253 -14.84 -0.57 4.64
C LYS A 253 -13.76 -1.56 5.08
N ASN A 254 -12.74 -1.76 4.25
CA ASN A 254 -11.80 -2.88 4.39
C ASN A 254 -10.44 -2.47 4.99
N ARG A 255 -10.12 -1.16 5.01
CA ARG A 255 -8.81 -0.60 5.45
C ARG A 255 -8.94 0.54 6.45
N ALA A 256 -10.01 0.55 7.25
CA ALA A 256 -10.25 1.59 8.26
C ALA A 256 -9.07 1.76 9.24
N ALA A 257 -8.45 0.66 9.68
CA ALA A 257 -7.29 0.70 10.58
C ALA A 257 -6.08 1.40 9.93
N GLU A 258 -5.75 1.02 8.68
CA GLU A 258 -4.68 1.65 7.93
C GLU A 258 -4.95 3.14 7.65
N LEU A 259 -6.19 3.53 7.36
CA LEU A 259 -6.58 4.95 7.20
C LEU A 259 -6.40 5.74 8.49
N ALA A 260 -6.83 5.18 9.62
CA ALA A 260 -6.68 5.80 10.93
C ALA A 260 -5.21 6.03 11.30
N GLU A 261 -4.34 5.03 11.08
CA GLU A 261 -2.89 5.16 11.29
C GLU A 261 -2.24 6.20 10.35
N LEU A 262 -2.79 6.40 9.15
CA LEU A 262 -2.32 7.42 8.22
C LEU A 262 -2.92 8.81 8.50
N GLY A 263 -3.84 8.95 9.46
CA GLY A 263 -4.52 10.20 9.78
C GLY A 263 -5.46 10.67 8.64
N VAL A 264 -6.01 9.74 7.86
CA VAL A 264 -6.94 10.06 6.78
C VAL A 264 -8.37 9.93 7.31
N ASP A 265 -9.13 11.02 7.21
CA ASP A 265 -10.56 11.04 7.54
C ASP A 265 -11.35 10.16 6.55
N PRO A 266 -12.02 9.08 7.01
CA PRO A 266 -12.83 8.22 6.16
C PRO A 266 -13.99 8.94 5.47
N GLU A 267 -14.56 9.99 6.08
CA GLU A 267 -15.69 10.72 5.52
C GLU A 267 -15.34 11.38 4.18
N ARG A 268 -14.08 11.78 3.99
CA ARG A 268 -13.60 12.30 2.70
C ARG A 268 -13.74 11.29 1.56
N LEU A 269 -13.55 10.01 1.84
CA LEU A 269 -13.70 8.94 0.85
C LEU A 269 -15.16 8.52 0.69
N LEU A 270 -15.94 8.49 1.78
CA LEU A 270 -17.38 8.20 1.72
C LEU A 270 -18.17 9.30 0.99
N ALA A 271 -17.70 10.55 1.03
CA ALA A 271 -18.28 11.66 0.30
C ALA A 271 -18.16 11.53 -1.23
N VAL A 272 -17.24 10.69 -1.73
CA VAL A 272 -17.13 10.39 -3.17
C VAL A 272 -18.29 9.49 -3.57
N LYS A 273 -19.32 10.09 -4.17
CA LYS A 273 -20.54 9.39 -4.59
C LYS A 273 -21.05 9.95 -5.92
N PRO A 274 -21.61 9.11 -6.81
CA PRO A 274 -22.22 9.58 -8.04
C PRO A 274 -23.55 10.32 -7.77
N PRO A 275 -24.02 11.16 -8.71
CA PRO A 275 -23.26 11.66 -9.86
C PRO A 275 -22.18 12.66 -9.42
N PHE A 276 -21.05 12.70 -10.12
CA PHE A 276 -20.03 13.72 -9.88
C PHE A 276 -20.45 15.05 -10.52
N ASP A 277 -19.87 16.15 -10.03
CA ASP A 277 -20.03 17.45 -10.69
C ASP A 277 -19.41 17.39 -12.08
N ARG A 278 -20.18 17.81 -13.09
CA ARG A 278 -19.78 17.82 -14.49
C ARG A 278 -19.72 19.25 -15.00
N MET A 279 -18.70 19.52 -15.79
CA MET A 279 -18.44 20.84 -16.35
C MET A 279 -17.87 20.65 -17.75
N SER A 280 -18.41 21.38 -18.71
CA SER A 280 -17.82 21.45 -20.05
C SER A 280 -16.46 22.16 -19.99
N TYR A 281 -15.61 21.90 -20.99
CA TYR A 281 -14.33 22.60 -21.10
C TYR A 281 -14.50 24.14 -21.12
N SER A 282 -15.51 24.64 -21.84
CA SER A 282 -15.80 26.08 -21.91
C SER A 282 -16.15 26.68 -20.55
N GLU A 283 -17.01 26.02 -19.77
CA GLU A 283 -17.36 26.45 -18.41
C GLU A 283 -16.14 26.41 -17.47
N ALA A 284 -15.25 25.43 -17.65
CA ALA A 284 -14.01 25.34 -16.88
C ALA A 284 -13.07 26.51 -17.16
N ILE A 285 -12.91 26.88 -18.44
CA ILE A 285 -12.12 28.07 -18.83
C ILE A 285 -12.74 29.34 -18.23
N GLU A 286 -14.04 29.53 -18.34
CA GLU A 286 -14.71 30.70 -17.76
C GLU A 286 -14.54 30.74 -16.23
N THR A 287 -14.64 29.60 -15.56
CA THR A 287 -14.47 29.49 -14.11
C THR A 287 -13.05 29.87 -13.70
N CYS A 288 -12.04 29.35 -14.42
CA CYS A 288 -10.64 29.70 -14.22
C CYS A 288 -10.38 31.21 -14.45
N GLN A 289 -10.95 31.78 -15.51
CA GLN A 289 -10.82 33.21 -15.83
C GLN A 289 -11.48 34.10 -14.77
N LYS A 290 -12.67 33.72 -14.29
CA LYS A 290 -13.33 34.39 -13.14
C LYS A 290 -12.48 34.29 -11.88
N GLY A 291 -11.73 33.20 -11.71
CA GLY A 291 -10.75 32.99 -10.64
C GLY A 291 -9.40 33.70 -10.84
N GLY A 292 -9.20 34.43 -11.93
CA GLY A 292 -7.98 35.18 -12.21
C GLY A 292 -6.86 34.39 -12.92
N ILE A 293 -7.13 33.17 -13.37
CA ILE A 293 -6.23 32.39 -14.23
C ILE A 293 -6.47 32.87 -15.67
N LYS A 294 -5.44 33.45 -16.28
CA LYS A 294 -5.49 33.94 -17.67
C LYS A 294 -5.44 32.82 -18.68
#